data_AF-A0AAW1SQR1-F1
#
_entry.id   AF-A0AAW1SQR1-F1
#
_cell.length_a   1.000
_cell.length_b   1.000
_cell.length_c   1.000
_cell.angle_alpha   90.00
_cell.angle_beta   90.00
_cell.angle_gamma   90.00
#
_symmetry.space_group_name_H-M   'P 1'
#
loop_
_entity.id
_entity.type
_entity.pdbx_description
1 polymer ?
#
loop_
_entity_poly.entity_id
_entity_poly.type
_entity_poly.pdbx_seq_one_letter_code
_entity_poly.pdbx_strand_id
1 'polypeptide(L)' 'MVNFGFWGGTIFFAVVEAVCVGVCQVTSKQKDKALLGITLISTAVVCSWSMWAIIYIAQMNPLVRPILAGG' A
#
# COMPACT_ATOMS: atom_id res chain seq x y z
N MET A 1 -4.95 19.14 -2.14
CA MET A 1 -5.96 18.32 -2.84
C MET A 1 -5.30 17.01 -3.25
N VAL A 2 -5.96 15.88 -3.01
CA VAL A 2 -5.43 14.55 -3.30
C VAL A 2 -5.54 14.30 -4.81
N ASN A 3 -4.42 14.05 -5.48
CA ASN A 3 -4.30 14.04 -6.94
C ASN A 3 -4.46 12.63 -7.55
N PHE A 4 -4.61 12.55 -8.87
CA PHE A 4 -4.79 11.28 -9.61
C PHE A 4 -3.70 10.24 -9.29
N GLY A 5 -2.45 10.67 -9.06
CA GLY A 5 -1.36 9.77 -8.66
C GLY A 5 -1.57 9.09 -7.30
N PHE A 6 -2.17 9.77 -6.33
CA PHE A 6 -2.49 9.18 -5.03
C PHE A 6 -3.59 8.11 -5.17
N TRP A 7 -4.64 8.42 -5.92
CA TRP A 7 -5.71 7.47 -6.21
C TRP A 7 -5.19 6.27 -7.00
N GLY A 8 -4.31 6.49 -7.97
CA GLY A 8 -3.65 5.42 -8.73
C GLY A 8 -2.89 4.45 -7.84
N GLY A 9 -2.04 4.95 -6.93
CA GLY A 9 -1.32 4.08 -5.99
C GLY A 9 -2.25 3.39 -4.99
N THR A 10 -3.30 4.06 -4.53
CA THR A 10 -4.29 3.43 -3.64
C THR A 10 -5.06 2.29 -4.32
N ILE A 11 -5.48 2.49 -5.57
CA ILE A 11 -6.10 1.43 -6.39
C ILE A 11 -5.12 0.27 -6.61
N PHE A 12 -3.84 0.57 -6.87
CA PHE A 12 -2.81 -0.46 -7.01
C PHE A 12 -2.73 -1.35 -5.75
N PHE A 13 -2.61 -0.77 -4.56
CA PHE A 13 -2.56 -1.54 -3.31
C PHE A 13 -3.87 -2.31 -3.04
N ALA A 14 -5.03 -1.73 -3.36
CA ALA A 14 -6.32 -2.42 -3.24
C ALA A 14 -6.43 -3.63 -4.18
N VAL A 15 -5.93 -3.52 -5.42
CA VAL A 15 -5.88 -4.65 -6.37
C VAL A 15 -4.92 -5.73 -5.86
N VAL A 16 -3.76 -5.35 -5.33
CA VAL A 16 -2.80 -6.31 -4.73
C VAL A 16 -3.45 -7.06 -3.57
N GLU A 17 -4.16 -6.37 -2.67
CA GLU A 17 -4.88 -7.01 -1.57
C GLU A 17 -5.92 -8.01 -2.08
N ALA A 18 -6.78 -7.60 -3.02
CA ALA A 18 -7.81 -8.46 -3.57
C ALA A 18 -7.24 -9.74 -4.21
N VAL A 19 -6.15 -9.60 -4.97
CA VAL A 19 -5.45 -10.74 -5.59
C VAL A 19 -4.86 -11.66 -4.53
N CYS A 20 -4.12 -11.13 -3.54
CA CYS A 20 -3.49 -11.94 -2.51
C CYS A 20 -4.51 -12.66 -1.62
N VAL A 21 -5.59 -11.98 -1.22
CA VAL A 21 -6.70 -12.58 -0.47
C VAL A 21 -7.38 -13.67 -1.30
N GLY A 22 -7.68 -13.41 -2.58
CA GLY A 22 -8.28 -14.41 -3.47
C GLY A 22 -7.41 -15.66 -3.63
N VAL A 23 -6.10 -15.48 -3.85
CA VAL A 23 -5.13 -16.60 -3.91
C VAL A 23 -5.07 -17.36 -2.58
N CYS A 24 -5.05 -16.66 -1.44
CA CYS A 24 -5.05 -17.28 -0.13
C CYS A 24 -6.31 -18.11 0.11
N GLN A 25 -7.48 -17.60 -0.29
CA GLN A 25 -8.76 -18.30 -0.17
C GLN A 25 -8.83 -19.57 -1.02
N VAL A 26 -8.35 -19.55 -2.26
CA VAL A 26 -8.40 -20.74 -3.15
C VAL A 26 -7.35 -21.80 -2.80
N THR A 27 -6.22 -21.40 -2.21
CA THR A 27 -5.13 -22.34 -1.87
C THR A 27 -5.22 -22.91 -0.46
N SER A 28 -5.94 -22.25 0.45
CA SER A 28 -6.03 -22.69 1.85
C SER A 28 -7.06 -23.80 2.03
N LYS A 29 -6.58 -25.03 2.28
CA LYS A 29 -7.46 -26.19 2.56
C LYS A 29 -8.16 -26.13 3.93
N GLN A 30 -7.56 -25.46 4.92
CA GLN A 30 -8.09 -25.33 6.28
C GLN A 30 -8.53 -23.89 6.55
N LYS A 31 -9.75 -23.71 7.04
CA LYS A 31 -10.35 -22.38 7.28
C LYS A 31 -9.55 -21.50 8.26
N ASP A 32 -9.01 -22.06 9.34
CA ASP A 32 -8.25 -21.26 10.33
C ASP A 32 -6.94 -20.73 9.75
N LYS A 33 -6.26 -21.55 8.94
CA LYS A 33 -5.03 -21.14 8.24
C LYS A 33 -5.33 -20.07 7.18
N ALA A 34 -6.50 -20.14 6.54
CA ALA A 34 -6.97 -19.13 5.62
C ALA A 34 -7.23 -17.78 6.32
N LEU A 35 -7.91 -17.78 7.47
CA LEU A 35 -8.17 -16.55 8.24
C LEU A 35 -6.90 -15.88 8.73
N LEU A 36 -5.95 -16.66 9.25
CA LEU A 36 -4.64 -16.15 9.66
C LEU A 36 -3.88 -15.58 8.45
N GLY A 37 -3.85 -16.30 7.33
CA GLY A 37 -3.19 -15.86 6.10
C GLY A 37 -3.78 -14.56 5.56
N ILE A 38 -5.10 -14.45 5.49
CA ILE A 38 -5.81 -13.23 5.07
C ILE A 38 -5.47 -12.07 6.01
N THR A 39 -5.54 -12.29 7.33
CA THR A 39 -5.21 -11.24 8.31
C THR A 39 -3.78 -10.72 8.14
N LEU A 40 -2.82 -11.63 7.95
CA LEU A 40 -1.42 -11.27 7.73
C LEU A 40 -1.22 -10.52 6.40
N ILE A 41 -1.85 -10.97 5.32
CA ILE A 41 -1.81 -10.32 4.00
C ILE A 41 -2.40 -8.91 4.10
N SER A 42 -3.60 -8.75 4.63
CA SER A 42 -4.26 -7.43 4.77
C SER A 42 -3.43 -6.50 5.64
N THR A 43 -2.88 -6.98 6.76
CA THR A 43 -2.03 -6.16 7.63
C THR A 43 -0.77 -5.68 6.90
N ALA A 44 -0.11 -6.57 6.15
CA ALA A 44 1.09 -6.23 5.38
C ALA A 44 0.78 -5.21 4.28
N VAL A 45 -0.33 -5.37 3.56
CA VAL A 45 -0.74 -4.44 2.51
C VAL A 45 -1.09 -3.07 3.09
N VAL A 46 -1.89 -3.01 4.16
CA VAL A 46 -2.27 -1.75 4.81
C VAL A 46 -1.05 -1.02 5.36
N CYS A 47 -0.09 -1.73 5.97
CA CYS A 47 1.16 -1.16 6.45
C CYS A 47 2.01 -0.59 5.30
N SER A 48 2.12 -1.33 4.20
CA SER A 48 2.89 -0.89 3.03
C SER A 48 2.23 0.33 2.37
N TRP A 49 0.90 0.30 2.23
CA TRP A 49 0.12 1.43 1.71
C TRP A 49 0.26 2.67 2.60
N SER A 50 0.20 2.53 3.93
CA SER A 50 0.31 3.67 4.84
C SER A 50 1.69 4.33 4.76
N MET A 51 2.77 3.54 4.75
CA MET A 51 4.13 4.06 4.57
C MET A 51 4.26 4.82 3.24
N TRP A 52 3.77 4.23 2.14
CA TRP A 52 3.76 4.88 0.83
C TRP A 52 2.90 6.16 0.80
N ALA A 53 1.71 6.14 1.41
CA ALA A 53 0.80 7.27 1.44
C ALA A 53 1.40 8.45 2.22
N ILE A 54 2.06 8.18 3.35
CA ILE A 54 2.71 9.21 4.17
C ILE A 54 3.83 9.90 3.37
N ILE A 55 4.73 9.14 2.73
CA ILE A 55 5.82 9.74 1.94
C ILE A 55 5.29 10.52 0.74
N TYR A 56 4.23 10.02 0.08
CA TYR A 56 3.61 10.69 -1.05
C TYR A 56 3.02 12.05 -0.63
N ILE A 57 2.25 12.07 0.47
CA ILE A 57 1.63 13.28 1.00
C ILE A 57 2.69 14.28 1.45
N ALA A 58 3.77 13.83 2.10
CA ALA A 58 4.86 14.69 2.54
C ALA A 58 5.52 15.46 1.38
N GLN A 59 5.48 14.91 0.17
CA GLN A 59 6.09 15.51 -1.02
C GLN A 59 5.11 16.35 -1.87
N MET A 60 3.81 16.34 -1.59
CA MET A 60 2.81 17.06 -2.40
C MET A 60 2.95 18.59 -2.32
N ASN A 61 3.35 19.12 -1.16
CA ASN A 61 3.61 20.55 -0.97
C ASN A 61 4.85 20.69 -0.09
N PRO A 62 6.07 20.54 -0.66
CA PRO A 62 7.29 20.54 0.12
C PRO A 62 7.54 21.93 0.71
N LEU A 63 7.77 21.98 2.02
CA LEU A 63 8.16 23.21 2.72
C LEU A 63 9.64 23.52 2.54
N VAL A 64 10.46 22.50 2.32
CA VAL A 64 11.91 22.60 2.11
C VAL A 64 12.23 22.21 0.67
N ARG A 65 12.98 23.06 -0.02
CA ARG A 65 13.52 22.77 -1.35
C ARG A 65 14.97 22.33 -1.23
N PRO A 66 15.43 21.34 -2.01
CA PRO A 66 16.83 20.94 -2.01
C PRO A 66 17.72 22.12 -2.45
N ILE A 67 18.81 22.35 -1.72
CA ILE A 67 19.86 23.32 -2.10
C ILE A 67 20.97 22.53 -2.78
N LEU A 68 21.22 22.80 -4.06
CA LEU A 68 22.35 22.24 -4.78
C LEU A 68 23.64 22.96 -4.34
N ALA A 69 24.50 22.25 -3.60
CA ALA A 69 25.85 22.73 -3.28
C ALA A 69 26.80 22.26 -4.39
N GLY A 70 26.97 23.08 -5.42
CA GLY A 70 27.92 22.84 -6.51
C GLY A 70 27.29 23.00 -7.89
N GLY A 71 27.56 24.14 -8.51
CA GLY A 71 27.51 24.36 -9.96
C GLY A 71 28.90 24.77 -10.41
#